data_AF-A0A944ZSI5-F1
#
_entry.id   AF-A0A944ZSI5-F1
#
_cell.length_a   1.000
_cell.length_b   1.000
_cell.length_c   1.000
_cell.angle_alpha   90.00
_cell.angle_beta   90.00
_cell.angle_gamma   90.00
#
_symmetry.space_group_name_H-M   'P 1'
#
loop_
_entity.id
_entity.type
_entity.pdbx_description
1 polymer ?
#
loop_
_entity_poly.entity_id
_entity_poly.type
_entity_poly.pdbx_seq_one_letter_code
_entity_poly.pdbx_strand_id
1 'polypeptide(L)'
;MPKTNTLKTILKLVLFWFIVLIIGSFVVYFVIPALFIIFMVAMFVLFIPMFIELFRRNKCPKCKRLLGTLYTKYCPMCGKKIR
;
A
#
# COMPACT_ATOMS: atom_id res chain seq x y z
N MET A 1 -7.61 18.00 59.22
CA MET A 1 -6.61 17.59 58.20
C MET A 1 -7.29 16.77 57.09
N PRO A 2 -7.65 17.36 55.94
CA PRO A 2 -8.30 16.66 54.82
C PRO A 2 -7.37 16.34 53.62
N LYS A 3 -6.05 16.52 53.74
CA LYS A 3 -5.09 16.41 52.61
C LYS A 3 -4.91 15.01 52.00
N THR A 4 -5.32 13.94 52.68
CA THR A 4 -5.09 12.56 52.22
C THR A 4 -6.09 12.10 51.16
N ASN A 5 -7.30 12.66 51.13
CA ASN A 5 -8.33 12.26 50.16
C ASN A 5 -8.15 12.94 48.80
N THR A 6 -7.65 14.18 48.76
CA THR A 6 -7.38 14.90 47.52
C THR A 6 -6.24 14.28 46.72
N LEU A 7 -5.17 13.82 47.40
CA LEU A 7 -4.03 13.17 46.75
C LEU A 7 -4.43 11.85 46.06
N LYS A 8 -5.26 11.03 46.71
CA LYS A 8 -5.75 9.76 46.12
C LYS A 8 -6.62 10.01 44.88
N THR A 9 -7.45 11.06 44.90
CA THR A 9 -8.29 11.41 43.74
C THR A 9 -7.45 11.87 42.56
N ILE A 10 -6.46 12.74 42.80
CA ILE A 10 -5.55 13.22 41.74
C ILE A 10 -4.76 12.04 41.15
N LEU A 11 -4.24 11.14 41.99
CA LEU A 11 -3.49 9.97 41.54
C LEU A 11 -4.33 9.06 40.63
N LYS A 12 -5.58 8.78 40.99
CA LYS A 12 -6.51 8.00 40.14
C LYS A 12 -6.77 8.68 38.81
N LEU A 13 -6.92 10.00 38.79
CA LEU A 13 -7.20 10.77 37.59
C LEU A 13 -6.00 10.72 36.62
N VAL A 14 -4.79 10.88 37.15
CA VAL A 14 -3.55 10.77 36.37
C VAL A 14 -3.41 9.36 35.80
N LEU A 15 -3.62 8.33 36.62
CA LEU A 15 -3.49 6.93 36.20
C LEU A 15 -4.49 6.57 35.09
N PHE A 16 -5.72 7.09 35.18
CA PHE A 16 -6.73 6.94 34.14
C PHE A 16 -6.29 7.56 32.80
N TRP A 17 -5.77 8.79 32.83
CA TRP A 17 -5.26 9.45 31.62
C TRP A 17 -4.10 8.68 30.98
N PHE A 18 -3.17 8.14 31.78
CA PHE A 18 -2.08 7.30 31.27
C PHE A 18 -2.61 6.04 30.57
N ILE A 19 -3.62 5.37 31.14
CA ILE A 19 -4.23 4.19 30.51
C ILE A 19 -4.85 4.56 29.16
N VAL A 20 -5.60 5.67 29.09
CA VAL A 20 -6.20 6.15 27.84
C VAL A 20 -5.13 6.45 26.79
N LEU A 21 -4.03 7.08 27.17
CA LEU A 21 -2.92 7.38 26.26
C LEU A 21 -2.23 6.11 25.72
N ILE A 22 -2.00 5.11 26.57
CA ILE A 22 -1.39 3.84 26.17
C ILE A 22 -2.29 3.11 25.19
N ILE A 23 -3.59 3.00 25.50
CA ILE A 23 -4.55 2.32 24.63
C ILE A 23 -4.68 3.07 23.29
N GLY A 24 -4.80 4.39 23.32
CA GLY A 24 -4.87 5.21 22.10
C GLY A 24 -3.62 5.05 21.23
N SER A 25 -2.43 5.05 21.84
CA SER A 25 -1.18 4.84 21.11
C SER A 25 -1.10 3.45 20.47
N PHE A 26 -1.58 2.42 21.16
CA PHE A 26 -1.62 1.06 20.64
C PHE A 26 -2.56 0.96 19.43
N VAL A 27 -3.76 1.53 19.52
CA VAL A 27 -4.70 1.56 18.39
C VAL A 27 -4.08 2.25 17.18
N VAL A 28 -3.49 3.43 17.37
CA VAL A 28 -2.83 4.17 16.29
C VAL A 28 -1.67 3.37 15.70
N TYR A 29 -0.86 2.72 16.56
CA TYR A 29 0.28 1.91 16.15
C TYR A 29 -0.11 0.68 15.32
N PHE A 30 -1.29 0.09 15.53
CA PHE A 30 -1.74 -1.07 14.75
C PHE A 30 -2.58 -0.68 13.53
N VAL A 31 -3.45 0.32 13.65
CA VAL A 31 -4.40 0.69 12.59
C VAL A 31 -3.68 1.36 11.42
N ILE A 32 -2.72 2.26 11.67
CA ILE A 32 -1.99 2.95 10.61
C ILE A 32 -1.22 1.98 9.70
N PRO A 33 -0.36 1.07 10.21
CA PRO A 33 0.36 0.16 9.34
C PRO A 33 -0.57 -0.84 8.66
N ALA A 34 -1.66 -1.28 9.30
CA ALA A 34 -2.65 -2.13 8.65
C ALA A 34 -3.28 -1.45 7.42
N LEU A 35 -3.70 -0.19 7.57
CA LEU A 35 -4.22 0.60 6.45
C LEU A 35 -3.17 0.80 5.35
N PHE A 36 -1.92 1.05 5.72
CA PHE A 36 -0.82 1.20 4.76
C PHE A 36 -0.56 -0.08 3.95
N ILE A 37 -0.59 -1.24 4.61
CA ILE A 37 -0.44 -2.54 3.94
C ILE A 37 -1.59 -2.78 2.97
N ILE A 38 -2.85 -2.52 3.38
CA ILE A 38 -4.02 -2.67 2.52
C ILE A 38 -3.90 -1.76 1.28
N PHE A 39 -3.49 -0.50 1.48
CA PHE A 39 -3.27 0.44 0.38
C PHE A 39 -2.18 -0.03 -0.58
N MET A 40 -1.04 -0.51 -0.07
CA MET A 40 0.04 -1.07 -0.88
C MET A 40 -0.41 -2.26 -1.71
N VAL A 41 -1.16 -3.20 -1.11
CA VAL A 41 -1.70 -4.37 -1.82
C VAL A 41 -2.69 -3.94 -2.90
N ALA A 42 -3.59 -3.00 -2.60
CA ALA A 42 -4.55 -2.48 -3.58
C ALA A 42 -3.84 -1.81 -4.78
N MET A 43 -2.82 -0.99 -4.52
CA MET A 43 -1.98 -0.41 -5.56
C MET A 43 -1.30 -1.49 -6.40
N PHE A 44 -0.72 -2.52 -5.77
CA PHE A 44 -0.06 -3.59 -6.49
C PHE A 44 -1.02 -4.35 -7.42
N VAL A 45 -2.22 -4.69 -6.93
CA VAL A 45 -3.26 -5.38 -7.71
C VAL A 45 -3.73 -4.55 -8.91
N LEU A 46 -3.76 -3.22 -8.80
CA LEU A 46 -4.15 -2.34 -9.90
C LEU A 46 -3.00 -2.05 -10.88
N PHE A 47 -1.78 -1.88 -10.38
CA PHE A 47 -0.61 -1.54 -11.20
C PHE A 47 -0.02 -2.73 -11.95
N ILE A 48 0.02 -3.92 -11.36
CA ILE A 48 0.54 -5.13 -12.04
C ILE A 48 -0.16 -5.41 -13.37
N PRO A 49 -1.51 -5.50 -13.46
CA PRO A 49 -2.16 -5.82 -14.73
C PRO A 49 -1.90 -4.76 -15.79
N MET A 50 -1.83 -3.48 -15.38
CA MET A 50 -1.48 -2.38 -16.28
C MET A 50 -0.05 -2.54 -16.83
N PHE A 51 0.92 -2.89 -15.98
CA PHE A 51 2.29 -3.18 -16.41
C PHE A 51 2.37 -4.44 -17.30
N ILE A 52 1.63 -5.49 -16.97
CA ILE A 52 1.59 -6.72 -17.78
C ILE A 52 1.03 -6.43 -19.17
N GLU A 53 -0.04 -5.64 -19.28
CA GLU A 53 -0.59 -5.23 -20.58
C GLU A 53 0.40 -4.38 -21.36
N LEU A 54 1.07 -3.43 -20.71
CA LEU A 54 2.09 -2.57 -21.35
C LEU A 54 3.24 -3.43 -21.92
N PHE A 55 3.75 -4.38 -21.14
CA PHE A 55 4.79 -5.31 -21.57
C PHE A 55 4.30 -6.29 -22.64
N ARG A 56 3.04 -6.73 -22.59
CA ARG A 56 2.46 -7.63 -23.58
C ARG A 56 2.27 -6.91 -24.92
N ARG A 57 1.85 -5.64 -24.92
CA ARG A 57 1.74 -4.82 -26.15
C ARG A 57 3.10 -4.52 -26.77
N ASN A 58 4.15 -4.37 -25.96
CA ASN A 58 5.52 -4.23 -26.46
C ASN A 58 6.16 -5.55 -26.89
N LYS A 59 5.49 -6.69 -26.84
CA LYS A 59 6.04 -7.98 -27.33
C LYS A 59 5.29 -8.46 -28.55
N CYS A 60 6.05 -8.95 -29.54
CA CYS A 60 5.43 -9.56 -30.70
C CYS A 60 4.79 -10.90 -30.30
N PRO A 61 3.52 -11.18 -30.60
CA PRO A 61 2.85 -12.41 -30.18
C PRO A 61 3.47 -13.69 -30.76
N LYS A 62 4.22 -13.60 -31.88
CA LYS A 62 4.85 -14.78 -32.50
C LYS A 62 6.31 -14.97 -32.12
N CYS A 63 7.14 -13.93 -32.18
CA CYS A 63 8.56 -14.06 -31.87
C CYS A 63 8.92 -13.71 -30.42
N LYS A 64 7.96 -13.23 -29.61
CA LYS A 64 8.11 -12.81 -28.20
C LYS A 64 9.20 -11.78 -27.92
N ARG A 65 9.87 -11.26 -28.96
CA ARG A 65 10.86 -10.18 -28.87
C ARG A 65 10.15 -8.87 -28.58
N LEU A 66 10.82 -8.02 -27.82
CA LEU A 66 10.38 -6.66 -27.54
C LEU A 66 10.41 -5.85 -28.84
N LEU A 67 9.23 -5.40 -29.26
CA LEU A 67 9.08 -4.25 -30.13
C LEU A 67 9.30 -3.05 -29.24
N GLY A 68 10.29 -2.21 -29.55
CA GLY A 68 10.46 -0.94 -28.84
C GLY A 68 9.23 -0.02 -29.04
N THR A 69 9.40 1.27 -28.82
CA THR A 69 8.36 2.30 -29.03
C THR A 69 7.84 2.44 -30.47
N LEU A 70 8.31 1.60 -31.40
CA LEU A 70 7.90 1.58 -32.80
C LEU A 70 6.56 0.84 -32.93
N TYR A 71 5.48 1.62 -33.01
CA TYR A 71 4.13 1.16 -33.38
C TYR A 71 4.06 0.79 -34.87
N THR A 72 4.84 -0.21 -35.30
CA THR A 72 4.80 -0.70 -36.68
C THR A 72 3.73 -1.78 -36.81
N LYS A 73 2.86 -1.67 -37.84
CA LYS A 73 1.83 -2.69 -38.17
C LYS A 73 2.40 -4.09 -38.39
N TYR A 74 3.72 -4.20 -38.57
CA TYR A 74 4.47 -5.43 -38.81
C TYR A 74 5.68 -5.51 -37.88
N CYS A 75 6.00 -6.73 -37.46
CA CYS A 75 7.18 -7.05 -36.65
C CYS A 75 8.46 -6.93 -37.49
N PRO A 76 9.43 -6.04 -37.15
CA PRO A 76 10.66 -5.87 -37.94
C PRO A 76 11.56 -7.11 -37.91
N MET A 77 11.48 -7.91 -36.85
CA MET A 77 12.27 -9.13 -36.69
C MET A 77 11.68 -10.34 -37.44
N CYS A 78 10.36 -10.37 -37.62
CA CYS A 78 9.65 -11.59 -38.01
C CYS A 78 8.67 -11.38 -39.18
N GLY A 79 8.56 -10.16 -39.71
CA GLY A 79 7.70 -9.78 -40.85
C GLY A 79 6.20 -9.90 -40.62
N LYS A 80 5.75 -10.53 -39.53
CA LYS A 80 4.34 -10.82 -39.29
C LYS A 80 3.59 -9.59 -38.76
N LYS A 81 2.35 -9.44 -39.21
CA LYS A 81 1.43 -8.37 -38.78
C LYS A 81 1.18 -8.46 -37.28
N ILE A 82 1.33 -7.34 -36.59
CA ILE A 82 0.99 -7.18 -35.17
C ILE A 82 -0.42 -6.60 -35.15
N ARG A 83 -1.32 -7.25 -34.41
CA ARG A 83 -2.75 -6.92 -34.37
C ARG A 83 -3.05 -6.04 -33.17
#